data_AF-K2CG99-F1
#
_entry.id   AF-K2CG99-F1
#
_cell.length_a   1.000
_cell.length_b   1.000
_cell.length_c   1.000
_cell.angle_alpha   90.00
_cell.angle_beta   90.00
_cell.angle_gamma   90.00
#
_symmetry.space_group_name_H-M   'P 1'
#
loop_
_entity.id
_entity.type
_entity.pdbx_description
1 polymer ?
#
loop_
_entity_poly.entity_id
_entity_poly.type
_entity_poly.pdbx_seq_one_letter_code
_entity_poly.pdbx_strand_id
1 'polypeptide(L)'
;MQDGLISAPYGSEKFGNPGGTCAIDQGKAAFAPYKIPSYDDLKSIYYTQSKAYKTTPISGDADQNDLTISQNSAFYISGDLGFSGNPAGSSTGVIFVDGSLYIAADLTYGTNTSGLVFVVKGNVMIDKSVKLINAVIISDNTVYTAVDLLANPPVTTCIKNNIDVGASTNALTINGSLISLKEGSIVFCRKLTDDFLWPAEKINQEPKYLVILKDLFSDTLQKWSEIQ
;
A
#
# COMPACT_ATOMS: atom_id res chain seq x y z
N MET A 1 -11.50 17.14 10.48
CA MET A 1 -10.38 16.30 10.04
C MET A 1 -10.65 14.92 10.57
N GLN A 2 -10.75 13.92 9.70
CA GLN A 2 -11.00 12.55 10.10
C GLN A 2 -9.64 11.86 10.10
N ASP A 3 -9.16 11.53 11.29
CA ASP A 3 -7.82 11.03 11.53
C ASP A 3 -7.63 9.68 10.81
N GLY A 4 -6.46 9.52 10.17
CA GLY A 4 -6.10 8.31 9.44
C GLY A 4 -5.96 7.09 10.36
N LEU A 5 -6.30 5.93 9.83
CA LEU A 5 -6.21 4.65 10.54
C LEU A 5 -4.80 4.09 10.43
N ILE A 6 -4.11 3.93 11.56
CA ILE A 6 -2.84 3.22 11.68
C ILE A 6 -3.13 1.94 12.46
N SER A 7 -2.79 0.77 11.92
CA SER A 7 -2.93 -0.52 12.59
C SER A 7 -1.58 -1.22 12.65
N ALA A 8 -1.16 -1.61 13.84
CA ALA A 8 0.03 -2.42 14.10
C ALA A 8 -0.24 -3.37 15.27
N PRO A 9 0.34 -4.60 15.29
CA PRO A 9 0.12 -5.56 16.36
C PRO A 9 0.57 -5.06 17.75
N TYR A 10 1.56 -4.16 17.80
CA TYR A 10 1.92 -3.36 18.97
C TYR A 10 2.44 -1.99 18.53
N GLY A 11 2.20 -0.97 19.35
CA GLY A 11 2.77 0.36 19.20
C GLY A 11 3.21 0.89 20.56
N SER A 12 4.50 1.20 20.71
CA SER A 12 5.05 1.80 21.93
C SER A 12 5.09 3.34 21.87
N GLU A 13 4.66 3.93 20.75
CA GLU A 13 4.80 5.36 20.50
C GLU A 13 3.54 6.16 20.89
N LYS A 14 3.74 7.38 21.39
CA LYS A 14 2.69 8.35 21.69
C LYS A 14 2.32 9.09 20.40
N PHE A 15 1.15 8.84 19.85
CA PHE A 15 0.66 9.54 18.65
C PHE A 15 -0.13 10.80 19.04
N GLY A 16 0.41 11.97 18.64
CA GLY A 16 -0.31 13.22 18.28
C GLY A 16 -1.21 13.94 19.30
N ASN A 17 -1.73 13.27 20.32
CA ASN A 17 -2.63 13.85 21.31
C ASN A 17 -2.14 13.48 22.72
N PRO A 18 -1.70 14.43 23.56
CA PRO A 18 -1.25 14.14 24.92
C PRO A 18 -2.34 13.55 25.84
N GLY A 19 -3.61 13.62 25.43
CA GLY A 19 -4.74 12.92 26.08
C GLY A 19 -5.21 11.66 25.35
N GLY A 20 -4.62 11.29 24.22
CA GLY A 20 -4.95 10.08 23.48
C GLY A 20 -4.27 8.87 24.11
N THR A 21 -5.05 7.96 24.70
CA THR A 21 -4.56 6.66 25.12
C THR A 21 -4.55 5.71 23.93
N CYS A 22 -3.45 4.97 23.75
CA CYS A 22 -3.47 3.79 22.90
C CYS A 22 -4.46 2.80 23.53
N ALA A 23 -5.56 2.51 22.82
CA ALA A 23 -6.50 1.48 23.25
C ALA A 23 -5.86 0.10 23.02
N ILE A 24 -4.98 -0.29 23.95
CA ILE A 24 -4.50 -1.66 24.05
C ILE A 24 -5.68 -2.44 24.61
N ASP A 25 -6.31 -3.24 23.75
CA ASP A 25 -7.43 -4.08 24.13
C ASP A 25 -6.99 -5.08 25.22
N GLN A 26 -7.29 -4.76 26.48
CA GLN A 26 -7.01 -5.63 27.63
C GLN A 26 -8.03 -6.77 27.74
N GLY A 27 -9.09 -6.74 26.93
CA GLY A 27 -10.12 -7.76 26.90
C GLY A 27 -10.23 -8.32 25.50
N LYS A 28 -9.24 -9.13 25.08
CA LYS A 28 -9.32 -9.90 23.84
C LYS A 28 -10.71 -10.52 23.76
N ALA A 29 -11.54 -9.99 22.87
CA ALA A 29 -12.87 -10.53 22.67
C ALA A 29 -12.72 -12.01 22.30
N ALA A 30 -13.59 -12.88 22.84
CA ALA A 30 -13.56 -14.33 22.63
C ALA A 30 -13.89 -14.75 21.18
N PHE A 31 -13.68 -13.87 20.21
CA PHE A 31 -13.78 -14.15 18.79
C PHE A 31 -12.53 -14.92 18.35
N ALA A 32 -12.69 -15.74 17.31
CA ALA A 32 -11.61 -16.51 16.70
C ALA A 32 -10.36 -15.61 16.51
N PRO A 33 -9.15 -16.13 16.76
CA PRO A 33 -7.95 -15.31 16.76
C PRO A 33 -7.86 -14.50 15.47
N TYR A 34 -7.90 -13.18 15.61
CA TYR A 34 -7.66 -12.26 14.50
C TYR A 34 -6.20 -12.43 14.06
N LYS A 35 -5.98 -13.26 13.04
CA LYS A 35 -4.68 -13.40 12.38
C LYS A 35 -4.62 -12.30 11.32
N ILE A 36 -3.59 -11.47 11.37
CA ILE A 36 -3.26 -10.59 10.25
C ILE A 36 -2.96 -11.51 9.06
N PRO A 37 -3.69 -11.41 7.94
CA PRO A 37 -3.48 -12.28 6.80
C PRO A 37 -2.07 -12.05 6.24
N SER A 38 -1.38 -13.14 5.88
CA SER A 38 -0.11 -13.06 5.16
C SER A 38 -0.32 -12.71 3.69
N TYR A 39 0.76 -12.37 2.98
CA TYR A 39 0.70 -12.24 1.53
C TYR A 39 0.09 -13.48 0.86
N ASP A 40 0.50 -14.67 1.28
CA ASP A 40 0.02 -15.93 0.70
C ASP A 40 -1.49 -16.14 0.99
N ASP A 41 -1.98 -15.71 2.17
CA ASP A 41 -3.40 -15.71 2.51
C ASP A 41 -4.18 -14.75 1.58
N LEU A 42 -3.70 -13.51 1.40
CA LEU A 42 -4.31 -12.51 0.53
C LEU A 42 -4.31 -12.96 -0.95
N LYS A 43 -3.19 -13.49 -1.44
CA LYS A 43 -3.08 -14.03 -2.81
C LYS A 43 -4.02 -15.21 -3.01
N SER A 44 -4.08 -16.14 -2.06
CA SER A 44 -4.99 -17.28 -2.14
C SER A 44 -6.45 -16.84 -2.27
N ILE A 45 -6.90 -15.89 -1.45
CA ILE A 45 -8.28 -15.43 -1.45
C ILE A 45 -8.57 -14.57 -2.69
N TYR A 46 -7.76 -13.54 -2.91
CA TYR A 46 -8.08 -12.45 -3.84
C TYR A 46 -7.51 -12.62 -5.25
N TYR A 47 -6.51 -13.49 -5.42
CA TYR A 47 -6.01 -13.87 -6.74
C TYR A 47 -6.42 -15.30 -7.11
N THR A 48 -6.17 -16.31 -6.27
CA THR A 48 -6.41 -17.71 -6.64
C THR A 48 -7.89 -18.05 -6.66
N GLN A 49 -8.62 -17.74 -5.58
CA GLN A 49 -10.03 -18.10 -5.41
C GLN A 49 -11.02 -17.09 -6.01
N SER A 50 -10.58 -15.86 -6.29
CA SER A 50 -11.48 -14.82 -6.78
C SER A 50 -12.04 -15.12 -8.17
N LYS A 51 -13.25 -14.63 -8.43
CA LYS A 51 -13.90 -14.64 -9.74
C LYS A 51 -13.57 -13.39 -10.58
N ALA A 52 -12.65 -12.56 -10.10
CA ALA A 52 -12.19 -11.39 -10.85
C ALA A 52 -11.58 -11.83 -12.19
N TYR A 53 -11.60 -10.94 -13.17
CA TYR A 53 -10.84 -11.18 -14.40
C TYR A 53 -9.35 -11.19 -14.08
N LYS A 54 -8.66 -12.27 -14.48
CA LYS A 54 -7.23 -12.46 -14.21
C LYS A 54 -6.47 -12.35 -15.51
N THR A 55 -5.39 -11.58 -15.51
CA THR A 55 -4.47 -11.60 -16.64
C THR A 55 -3.59 -12.84 -16.59
N THR A 56 -2.94 -13.16 -17.71
CA THR A 56 -1.89 -14.17 -17.69
C THR A 56 -0.79 -13.73 -16.71
N PRO A 57 -0.32 -14.62 -15.83
CA PRO A 57 0.82 -14.36 -14.95
C PRO A 57 2.04 -13.86 -15.72
N ILE A 58 2.71 -12.83 -15.19
CA ILE A 58 3.99 -12.35 -15.69
C ILE A 58 5.10 -13.06 -14.91
N SER A 59 5.98 -13.75 -15.64
CA SER A 59 7.10 -14.47 -15.04
C SER A 59 8.37 -13.61 -15.09
N GLY A 60 9.03 -13.48 -13.94
CA GLY A 60 10.18 -12.61 -13.77
C GLY A 60 9.78 -11.18 -13.41
N ASP A 61 10.73 -10.27 -13.58
CA ASP A 61 10.56 -8.85 -13.27
C ASP A 61 9.70 -8.18 -14.33
N ALA A 62 8.92 -7.19 -13.90
CA ALA A 62 7.97 -6.45 -14.74
C ALA A 62 8.06 -4.95 -14.47
N ASP A 63 7.50 -4.16 -15.39
CA ASP A 63 7.33 -2.73 -15.21
C ASP A 63 5.91 -2.24 -15.51
N GLN A 64 5.68 -0.93 -15.42
CA GLN A 64 4.37 -0.35 -15.65
C GLN A 64 3.79 -0.61 -17.06
N ASN A 65 4.62 -0.88 -18.06
CA ASN A 65 4.21 -1.10 -19.45
C ASN A 65 3.65 -2.52 -19.65
N ASP A 66 4.03 -3.47 -18.79
CA ASP A 66 3.46 -4.82 -18.77
C ASP A 66 2.03 -4.84 -18.21
N LEU A 67 1.59 -3.72 -17.63
CA LEU A 67 0.28 -3.55 -17.00
C LEU A 67 -0.66 -2.72 -17.87
N THR A 68 -1.53 -3.39 -18.62
CA THR A 68 -2.65 -2.75 -19.34
C THR A 68 -3.97 -3.06 -18.66
N ILE A 69 -4.55 -2.07 -17.98
CA ILE A 69 -5.72 -2.21 -17.10
C ILE A 69 -6.97 -1.68 -17.82
N SER A 70 -7.40 -2.38 -18.87
CA SER A 70 -8.55 -2.01 -19.70
C SER A 70 -9.91 -2.34 -19.07
N GLN A 71 -9.91 -3.19 -18.04
CA GLN A 71 -11.08 -3.57 -17.24
C GLN A 71 -10.63 -3.89 -15.82
N ASN A 72 -11.56 -4.09 -14.90
CA ASN A 72 -11.22 -4.45 -13.52
C ASN A 72 -10.53 -5.81 -13.50
N SER A 73 -9.25 -5.85 -13.12
CA SER A 73 -8.42 -7.05 -13.28
C SER A 73 -7.46 -7.27 -12.12
N ALA A 74 -7.14 -8.55 -11.92
CA ALA A 74 -6.08 -8.98 -11.01
C ALA A 74 -4.86 -9.42 -11.82
N PHE A 75 -3.70 -8.87 -11.48
CA PHE A 75 -2.39 -9.19 -12.06
C PHE A 75 -1.56 -9.96 -11.05
N TYR A 76 -0.70 -10.85 -11.58
CA TYR A 76 0.28 -11.55 -10.78
C TYR A 76 1.63 -11.52 -11.46
N ILE A 77 2.64 -11.09 -10.70
CA ILE A 77 4.04 -10.96 -11.10
C ILE A 77 4.88 -11.81 -10.15
N SER A 78 5.68 -12.72 -10.71
CA SER A 78 6.51 -13.63 -9.90
C SER A 78 7.84 -13.00 -9.46
N GLY A 79 8.30 -11.94 -10.12
CA GLY A 79 9.52 -11.20 -9.78
C GLY A 79 9.23 -9.84 -9.17
N ASP A 80 10.15 -8.91 -9.37
CA ASP A 80 10.05 -7.52 -8.92
C ASP A 80 9.16 -6.69 -9.86
N LEU A 81 8.61 -5.59 -9.35
CA LEU A 81 7.78 -4.67 -10.12
C LEU A 81 8.32 -3.23 -10.01
N GLY A 82 8.70 -2.65 -11.14
CA GLY A 82 9.15 -1.26 -11.24
C GLY A 82 8.10 -0.31 -11.80
N PHE A 83 7.97 0.87 -11.20
CA PHE A 83 7.19 1.99 -11.73
C PHE A 83 8.08 3.20 -11.93
N SER A 84 8.29 3.57 -13.20
CA SER A 84 8.89 4.84 -13.62
C SER A 84 7.87 5.78 -14.29
N GLY A 85 6.58 5.43 -14.23
CA GLY A 85 5.45 6.20 -14.75
C GLY A 85 4.14 5.47 -14.44
N ASN A 86 3.00 5.95 -14.96
CA ASN A 86 1.72 5.27 -14.76
C ASN A 86 1.55 4.06 -15.72
N PRO A 87 0.82 3.01 -15.29
CA PRO A 87 0.42 1.93 -16.18
C PRO A 87 -0.67 2.41 -17.15
N ALA A 88 -0.89 1.68 -18.24
CA ALA A 88 -1.93 2.02 -19.22
C ALA A 88 -3.32 1.57 -18.76
N GLY A 89 -4.35 2.31 -19.17
CA GLY A 89 -5.76 1.98 -18.88
C GLY A 89 -6.44 2.98 -17.93
N SER A 90 -7.64 2.63 -17.49
CA SER A 90 -8.46 3.50 -16.63
C SER A 90 -9.31 2.76 -15.61
N SER A 91 -9.20 1.43 -15.54
CA SER A 91 -9.97 0.57 -14.64
C SER A 91 -9.20 0.24 -13.36
N THR A 92 -9.83 -0.51 -12.45
CA THR A 92 -9.20 -0.90 -11.18
C THR A 92 -8.25 -2.08 -11.38
N GLY A 93 -7.01 -1.95 -10.92
CA GLY A 93 -6.02 -3.03 -10.95
C GLY A 93 -5.64 -3.48 -9.56
N VAL A 94 -5.73 -4.79 -9.30
CA VAL A 94 -5.15 -5.42 -8.11
C VAL A 94 -3.92 -6.20 -8.52
N ILE A 95 -2.76 -5.84 -7.99
CA ILE A 95 -1.47 -6.32 -8.49
C ILE A 95 -0.76 -7.07 -7.36
N PHE A 96 -0.58 -8.38 -7.55
CA PHE A 96 0.15 -9.25 -6.63
C PHE A 96 1.60 -9.39 -7.12
N VAL A 97 2.56 -9.11 -6.23
CA VAL A 97 3.99 -9.14 -6.52
C VAL A 97 4.68 -10.07 -5.52
N ASP A 98 5.28 -11.15 -6.01
CA ASP A 98 6.07 -12.07 -5.16
C ASP A 98 7.45 -11.48 -4.80
N GLY A 99 7.98 -10.56 -5.62
CA GLY A 99 9.19 -9.79 -5.35
C GLY A 99 8.93 -8.46 -4.63
N SER A 100 9.80 -7.49 -4.85
CA SER A 100 9.72 -6.12 -4.31
C SER A 100 9.08 -5.14 -5.30
N LEU A 101 8.53 -4.05 -4.77
CA LEU A 101 7.92 -2.97 -5.54
C LEU A 101 8.82 -1.73 -5.49
N TYR A 102 9.19 -1.21 -6.65
CA TYR A 102 10.01 -0.02 -6.81
C TYR A 102 9.18 1.10 -7.44
N ILE A 103 9.07 2.25 -6.77
CA ILE A 103 8.33 3.42 -7.27
C ILE A 103 9.32 4.56 -7.43
N ALA A 104 9.69 4.86 -8.67
CA ALA A 104 10.68 5.87 -9.04
C ALA A 104 10.05 7.15 -9.63
N ALA A 105 8.73 7.17 -9.84
CA ALA A 105 8.00 8.33 -10.35
C ALA A 105 6.62 8.47 -9.67
N ASP A 106 6.02 9.65 -9.79
CA ASP A 106 4.68 9.91 -9.29
C ASP A 106 3.66 8.95 -9.91
N LEU A 107 2.86 8.32 -9.04
CA LEU A 107 1.75 7.46 -9.44
C LEU A 107 0.46 8.25 -9.35
N THR A 108 0.03 8.81 -10.48
CA THR A 108 -1.21 9.58 -10.58
C THR A 108 -2.36 8.78 -11.22
N TYR A 109 -2.16 7.47 -11.41
CA TYR A 109 -3.13 6.58 -12.04
C TYR A 109 -4.48 6.57 -11.32
N GLY A 110 -5.52 6.31 -12.11
CA GLY A 110 -6.88 6.10 -11.63
C GLY A 110 -7.76 7.33 -11.82
N THR A 111 -9.02 7.16 -11.49
CA THR A 111 -10.04 8.20 -11.54
C THR A 111 -10.67 8.35 -10.16
N ASN A 112 -11.84 8.99 -10.07
CA ASN A 112 -12.58 9.03 -8.82
C ASN A 112 -13.22 7.68 -8.45
N THR A 113 -13.29 6.73 -9.39
CA THR A 113 -13.92 5.40 -9.21
C THR A 113 -12.99 4.23 -9.49
N SER A 114 -11.75 4.49 -9.91
CA SER A 114 -10.75 3.47 -10.22
C SER A 114 -9.39 3.81 -9.61
N GLY A 115 -8.55 2.80 -9.40
CA GLY A 115 -7.22 2.98 -8.85
C GLY A 115 -6.42 1.68 -8.79
N LEU A 116 -5.25 1.75 -8.16
CA LEU A 116 -4.35 0.61 -7.98
C LEU A 116 -4.38 0.12 -6.53
N VAL A 117 -4.35 -1.20 -6.38
CA VAL A 117 -4.08 -1.88 -5.12
C VAL A 117 -2.90 -2.81 -5.33
N PHE A 118 -1.80 -2.53 -4.64
CA PHE A 118 -0.62 -3.38 -4.64
C PHE A 118 -0.64 -4.30 -3.42
N VAL A 119 -0.36 -5.58 -3.63
CA VAL A 119 -0.13 -6.56 -2.58
C VAL A 119 1.24 -7.17 -2.86
N VAL A 120 2.21 -6.86 -2.00
CA VAL A 120 3.63 -7.10 -2.23
C VAL A 120 4.19 -8.00 -1.14
N LYS A 121 4.87 -9.08 -1.53
CA LYS A 121 5.54 -9.99 -0.59
C LYS A 121 6.90 -9.45 -0.14
N GLY A 122 7.64 -8.83 -1.04
CA GLY A 122 8.93 -8.20 -0.78
C GLY A 122 8.82 -6.81 -0.17
N ASN A 123 9.90 -6.03 -0.29
CA ASN A 123 9.93 -4.66 0.20
C ASN A 123 9.21 -3.72 -0.77
N VAL A 124 8.80 -2.56 -0.27
CA VAL A 124 8.34 -1.45 -1.11
C VAL A 124 9.37 -0.32 -0.97
N MET A 125 9.96 0.11 -2.08
CA MET A 125 10.90 1.22 -2.13
C MET A 125 10.31 2.39 -2.91
N ILE A 126 10.08 3.51 -2.24
CA ILE A 126 9.63 4.75 -2.86
C ILE A 126 10.83 5.68 -2.99
N ASP A 127 11.15 6.13 -4.19
CA ASP A 127 12.24 7.07 -4.41
C ASP A 127 11.95 8.43 -3.76
N LYS A 128 13.01 9.08 -3.27
CA LYS A 128 12.95 10.41 -2.65
C LYS A 128 12.36 11.49 -3.58
N SER A 129 12.46 11.33 -4.90
CA SER A 129 11.90 12.28 -5.88
C SER A 129 10.39 12.16 -6.06
N VAL A 130 9.78 11.06 -5.64
CA VAL A 130 8.33 10.85 -5.72
C VAL A 130 7.62 11.78 -4.75
N LYS A 131 6.59 12.49 -5.20
CA LYS A 131 5.80 13.44 -4.42
C LYS A 131 4.36 13.00 -4.27
N LEU A 132 3.86 12.17 -5.18
CA LEU A 132 2.46 11.77 -5.22
C LEU A 132 2.28 10.29 -5.56
N ILE A 133 1.49 9.60 -4.74
CA ILE A 133 1.04 8.22 -5.00
C ILE A 133 -0.47 8.12 -4.78
N ASN A 134 -1.20 7.73 -5.82
CA ASN A 134 -2.62 7.41 -5.78
C ASN A 134 -2.81 5.89 -5.79
N ALA A 135 -2.61 5.22 -4.66
CA ALA A 135 -2.75 3.77 -4.56
C ALA A 135 -2.95 3.30 -3.12
N VAL A 136 -3.49 2.08 -2.99
CA VAL A 136 -3.33 1.29 -1.77
C VAL A 136 -2.12 0.38 -1.95
N ILE A 137 -1.22 0.38 -0.98
CA ILE A 137 -0.03 -0.47 -0.97
C ILE A 137 -0.09 -1.32 0.29
N ILE A 138 -0.09 -2.64 0.10
CA ILE A 138 -0.06 -3.65 1.15
C ILE A 138 1.25 -4.41 1.01
N SER A 139 2.05 -4.47 2.07
CA SER A 139 3.37 -5.10 2.07
C SER A 139 3.49 -6.13 3.19
N ASP A 140 4.02 -7.31 2.87
CA ASP A 140 4.40 -8.34 3.84
C ASP A 140 5.81 -8.11 4.42
N ASN A 141 6.56 -7.19 3.83
CA ASN A 141 7.87 -6.76 4.32
C ASN A 141 7.95 -5.22 4.45
N THR A 142 9.15 -4.66 4.45
CA THR A 142 9.36 -3.25 4.79
C THR A 142 9.00 -2.28 3.66
N VAL A 143 8.22 -1.25 3.98
CA VAL A 143 7.95 -0.08 3.15
C VAL A 143 8.90 1.05 3.54
N TYR A 144 9.76 1.44 2.61
CA TYR A 144 10.67 2.57 2.71
C TYR A 144 10.09 3.75 1.91
N THR A 145 9.70 4.81 2.61
CA THR A 145 9.00 5.98 2.03
C THR A 145 9.91 6.98 1.32
N ALA A 146 11.23 6.83 1.48
CA ALA A 146 12.23 7.52 0.68
C ALA A 146 13.53 6.73 0.63
N VAL A 147 13.95 6.39 -0.58
CA VAL A 147 15.27 5.84 -0.87
C VAL A 147 15.87 6.57 -2.09
N ASP A 148 17.07 6.21 -2.52
CA ASP A 148 17.71 6.80 -3.70
C ASP A 148 17.90 5.70 -4.76
N LEU A 149 16.84 5.42 -5.51
CA LEU A 149 16.83 4.40 -6.57
C LEU A 149 17.69 4.82 -7.77
N LEU A 150 17.95 6.13 -7.92
CA LEU A 150 18.75 6.69 -9.01
C LEU A 150 20.25 6.79 -8.66
N ALA A 151 20.64 6.53 -7.41
CA ALA A 151 22.04 6.45 -7.02
C ALA A 151 22.76 5.27 -7.70
N ASN A 152 24.09 5.35 -7.77
CA ASN A 152 24.93 4.25 -8.27
C ASN A 152 25.99 3.88 -7.22
N PRO A 153 25.84 2.74 -6.49
CA PRO A 153 24.72 1.80 -6.56
C PRO A 153 23.42 2.35 -5.96
N PRO A 154 22.24 1.81 -6.34
CA PRO A 154 20.97 2.23 -5.76
C PRO A 154 20.94 2.02 -4.25
N VAL A 155 20.40 3.00 -3.53
CA VAL A 155 20.10 2.87 -2.12
C VAL A 155 18.67 2.37 -2.02
N THR A 156 18.46 1.21 -1.40
CA THR A 156 17.15 0.53 -1.33
C THR A 156 16.60 0.40 0.09
N THR A 157 17.28 1.01 1.06
CA THR A 157 16.86 1.06 2.45
C THR A 157 17.10 2.45 3.01
N CYS A 158 16.42 2.76 4.11
CA CYS A 158 16.61 4.02 4.81
C CYS A 158 16.31 3.85 6.29
N ILE A 159 16.78 4.82 7.07
CA ILE A 159 16.44 4.98 8.48
C ILE A 159 15.51 6.19 8.64
N LYS A 160 14.76 6.20 9.74
CA LYS A 160 13.75 7.23 10.03
C LYS A 160 14.36 8.64 9.95
N ASN A 161 13.68 9.55 9.25
CA ASN A 161 14.02 10.98 9.15
C ASN A 161 15.47 11.29 8.72
N ASN A 162 16.04 10.55 7.78
CA ASN A 162 17.45 10.68 7.39
C ASN A 162 17.68 11.09 5.93
N ILE A 163 16.66 11.02 5.08
CA ILE A 163 16.76 11.46 3.69
C ILE A 163 16.23 12.88 3.59
N ASP A 164 17.15 13.84 3.49
CA ASP A 164 16.78 15.23 3.24
C ASP A 164 16.21 15.37 1.83
N VAL A 165 14.94 15.79 1.75
CA VAL A 165 14.25 16.08 0.48
C VAL A 165 14.03 17.58 0.27
N GLY A 166 14.60 18.43 1.12
CA GLY A 166 14.59 19.88 0.99
C GLY A 166 13.25 20.51 1.38
N ALA A 167 12.75 21.39 0.50
CA ALA A 167 11.54 22.19 0.77
C ALA A 167 10.26 21.34 0.86
N SER A 168 9.23 21.87 1.54
CA SER A 168 7.93 21.22 1.75
C SER A 168 7.19 20.81 0.47
N THR A 169 7.52 21.40 -0.69
CA THR A 169 7.00 20.99 -2.01
C THR A 169 7.48 19.60 -2.47
N ASN A 170 8.41 18.99 -1.73
CA ASN A 170 8.93 17.64 -1.98
C ASN A 170 8.40 16.62 -0.96
N ALA A 171 7.44 17.01 -0.12
CA ALA A 171 6.74 16.07 0.76
C ALA A 171 6.04 14.98 -0.05
N LEU A 172 6.03 13.75 0.47
CA LEU A 172 5.26 12.66 -0.11
C LEU A 172 3.79 12.82 0.25
N THR A 173 2.90 12.80 -0.73
CA THR A 173 1.47 12.65 -0.51
C THR A 173 1.01 11.31 -1.06
N ILE A 174 0.43 10.48 -0.21
CA ILE A 174 -0.22 9.23 -0.59
C ILE A 174 -1.71 9.41 -0.46
N ASN A 175 -2.42 9.44 -1.58
CA ASN A 175 -3.87 9.39 -1.62
C ASN A 175 -4.29 7.92 -1.72
N GLY A 176 -4.55 7.31 -0.57
CA GLY A 176 -4.76 5.88 -0.43
C GLY A 176 -4.30 5.40 0.95
N SER A 177 -3.66 4.23 0.99
CA SER A 177 -3.26 3.60 2.24
C SER A 177 -1.91 2.90 2.11
N LEU A 178 -1.10 2.98 3.16
CA LEU A 178 0.04 2.09 3.37
C LEU A 178 -0.34 1.08 4.46
N ILE A 179 -0.29 -0.20 4.13
CA ILE A 179 -0.63 -1.30 5.02
C ILE A 179 0.57 -2.23 5.10
N SER A 180 0.98 -2.55 6.32
CA SER A 180 2.05 -3.49 6.58
C SER A 180 1.48 -4.70 7.31
N LEU A 181 1.71 -5.90 6.77
CA LEU A 181 1.26 -7.16 7.38
C LEU A 181 2.22 -7.63 8.48
N LYS A 182 3.45 -7.11 8.47
CA LYS A 182 4.48 -7.30 9.48
C LYS A 182 4.55 -6.11 10.44
N GLU A 183 5.01 -6.35 11.67
CA GLU A 183 5.14 -5.30 12.69
C GLU A 183 6.31 -4.35 12.38
N GLY A 184 6.10 -3.04 12.55
CA GLY A 184 7.16 -2.03 12.47
C GLY A 184 7.79 -1.84 11.09
N SER A 185 7.17 -2.36 10.02
CA SER A 185 7.76 -2.39 8.68
C SER A 185 7.47 -1.17 7.82
N ILE A 186 6.89 -0.07 8.33
CA ILE A 186 6.83 1.18 7.56
C ILE A 186 7.86 2.15 8.14
N VAL A 187 8.84 2.54 7.33
CA VAL A 187 9.89 3.48 7.71
C VAL A 187 9.66 4.82 7.01
N PHE A 188 9.32 5.84 7.81
CA PHE A 188 9.19 7.24 7.38
C PHE A 188 10.56 7.89 7.30
N CYS A 189 11.10 7.99 6.10
CA CYS A 189 12.52 8.24 5.88
C CYS A 189 12.82 9.70 5.52
N ARG A 190 11.82 10.47 5.11
CA ARG A 190 12.02 11.83 4.62
C ARG A 190 12.25 12.77 5.78
N LYS A 191 13.07 13.77 5.50
CA LYS A 191 13.27 14.95 6.33
C LYS A 191 13.10 16.17 5.44
N LEU A 192 12.28 17.11 5.89
CA LEU A 192 12.13 18.41 5.26
C LEU A 192 13.01 19.44 5.96
N THR A 193 13.35 20.51 5.24
CA THR A 193 14.01 21.67 5.84
C THR A 193 13.14 22.35 6.90
N ASP A 194 11.81 22.36 6.70
CA ASP A 194 10.80 22.96 7.60
C ASP A 194 9.83 21.89 8.17
N ASP A 195 10.37 20.78 8.65
CA ASP A 195 9.60 19.64 9.20
C ASP A 195 8.72 20.01 10.42
N PHE A 196 9.00 21.14 11.07
CA PHE A 196 8.18 21.66 12.17
C PHE A 196 6.80 22.18 11.73
N LEU A 197 6.68 22.68 10.50
CA LEU A 197 5.43 23.27 9.98
C LEU A 197 4.70 22.34 9.00
N TRP A 198 5.43 21.44 8.35
CA TRP A 198 4.90 20.59 7.30
C TRP A 198 5.33 19.13 7.49
N PRO A 199 4.39 18.17 7.43
CA PRO A 199 4.76 16.76 7.48
C PRO A 199 5.53 16.37 6.21
N ALA A 200 6.63 15.63 6.37
CA ALA A 200 7.44 15.12 5.26
C ALA A 200 6.74 14.01 4.45
N GLU A 201 5.84 13.29 5.10
CA GLU A 201 4.94 12.31 4.51
C GLU A 201 3.49 12.56 4.98
N LYS A 202 2.57 12.59 4.03
CA LYS A 202 1.14 12.80 4.24
C LYS A 202 0.37 11.66 3.63
N ILE A 203 -0.49 11.01 4.42
CA ILE A 203 -1.38 9.94 3.95
C ILE A 203 -2.81 10.47 4.03
N ASN A 204 -3.45 10.64 2.87
CA ASN A 204 -4.85 11.02 2.75
C ASN A 204 -5.68 9.79 2.42
N GLN A 205 -6.63 9.46 3.27
CA GLN A 205 -7.58 8.40 2.96
C GLN A 205 -8.61 8.92 1.94
N GLU A 206 -8.68 8.28 0.78
CA GLU A 206 -9.75 8.54 -0.18
C GLU A 206 -10.83 7.45 -0.08
N PRO A 207 -12.11 7.81 0.14
CA PRO A 207 -13.20 6.85 0.26
C PRO A 207 -13.33 5.89 -0.93
N LYS A 208 -12.89 6.30 -2.13
CA LYS A 208 -12.89 5.43 -3.32
C LYS A 208 -12.09 4.16 -3.10
N TYR A 209 -10.96 4.22 -2.39
CA TYR A 209 -10.18 3.03 -2.07
C TYR A 209 -10.86 2.15 -1.04
N LEU A 210 -11.63 2.72 -0.11
CA LEU A 210 -12.46 1.91 0.80
C LEU A 210 -13.56 1.16 0.03
N VAL A 211 -14.18 1.80 -0.96
CA VAL A 211 -15.18 1.16 -1.83
C VAL A 211 -14.53 0.11 -2.73
N ILE A 212 -13.39 0.42 -3.35
CA ILE A 212 -12.62 -0.54 -4.15
C ILE A 212 -12.22 -1.75 -3.31
N LEU A 213 -11.65 -1.54 -2.12
CA LEU A 213 -11.30 -2.62 -1.21
C LEU A 213 -12.53 -3.40 -0.77
N LYS A 214 -13.66 -2.74 -0.47
CA LYS A 214 -14.92 -3.43 -0.15
C LYS A 214 -15.41 -4.27 -1.32
N ASP A 215 -15.47 -3.73 -2.53
CA ASP A 215 -16.00 -4.46 -3.69
C ASP A 215 -15.07 -5.61 -4.12
N LEU A 216 -13.77 -5.46 -3.90
CA LEU A 216 -12.77 -6.49 -4.18
C LEU A 216 -12.70 -7.56 -3.09
N PHE A 217 -12.87 -7.17 -1.81
CA PHE A 217 -12.54 -7.99 -0.65
C PHE A 217 -13.73 -8.34 0.26
N SER A 218 -14.95 -7.87 -0.06
CA SER A 218 -16.17 -8.23 0.68
C SER A 218 -16.67 -9.59 0.23
N ASP A 219 -16.80 -10.50 1.18
CA ASP A 219 -17.60 -11.70 0.99
C ASP A 219 -19.08 -11.32 0.90
N THR A 220 -19.76 -11.71 -0.18
CA THR A 220 -21.22 -11.71 -0.17
C THR A 220 -21.68 -12.86 0.73
N LEU A 221 -22.17 -12.54 1.92
CA LEU A 221 -22.87 -13.50 2.79
C LEU A 221 -24.09 -14.07 2.04
N GLN A 222 -23.94 -15.27 1.48
CA GLN A 222 -25.07 -16.03 0.96
C GLN A 222 -25.77 -16.71 2.12
N LYS A 223 -26.90 -16.14 2.57
CA LYS A 223 -27.83 -16.84 3.46
C LYS A 223 -28.78 -17.69 2.61
N TRP A 224 -28.66 -18.99 2.74
CA TRP A 224 -29.67 -19.93 2.28
C TRP A 224 -30.67 -20.11 3.42
N SER A 225 -31.93 -19.75 3.19
CA SER A 225 -33.05 -20.15 4.03
C SER A 225 -33.96 -21.05 3.21
N GLU A 226 -34.34 -22.20 3.74
CA GLU A 226 -35.45 -22.94 3.18
C GLU A 226 -36.71 -22.07 3.21
N ILE A 227 -37.45 -22.06 2.11
CA ILE A 227 -38.78 -21.44 2.07
C ILE A 227 -39.70 -22.37 2.87
N GLN A 228 -40.16 -21.91 4.04
CA GLN A 228 -41.32 -22.50 4.72
C GLN A 228 -42.61 -21.91 4.19
#